data_AF-A0A5K4FAH1-F1
#
_entry.id   AF-A0A5K4FAH1-F1
#
_cell.length_a   1.000
_cell.length_b   1.000
_cell.length_c   1.000
_cell.angle_alpha   90.00
_cell.angle_beta   90.00
_cell.angle_gamma   90.00
#
_symmetry.space_group_name_H-M   'P 1'
#
loop_
_entity.id
_entity.type
_entity.pdbx_description
1 polymer ?
#
loop_
_entity_poly.entity_id
_entity_poly.type
_entity_poly.pdbx_seq_one_letter_code
_entity_poly.pdbx_strand_id
1 'polypeptide(L)'
;NRSYVPFCDVIRRATCRDAYSYGTCSILRYHTPVPIEDRFFTKDPFGTRYDPRFFGGEDPFKDYCPTLYYVKGLGSDYEATSFCTHKENIALSHKGTNRYYQTYGPNSMCVTHRGDWTYTDRHVYSLGENVQGSCHKHKCHRDGTLSLYFKDSTVNCTKKGVPVRFNVTDGSTRLNGEIVCPNINMFCKVKA
;
A
#
# COMPACT_ATOMS: atom_id res chain seq x y z
N ASN A 1 16.16 -4.02 -13.22
CA ASN A 1 14.94 -4.64 -12.66
C ASN A 1 13.70 -4.03 -13.27
N ARG A 2 13.08 -4.71 -14.24
CA ARG A 2 11.68 -4.43 -14.58
C ARG A 2 10.84 -5.06 -13.47
N SER A 3 10.05 -4.25 -12.77
CA SER A 3 9.00 -4.76 -11.90
C SER A 3 7.79 -5.02 -12.79
N TYR A 4 7.34 -6.28 -12.85
CA TYR A 4 6.15 -6.67 -13.59
C TYR A 4 4.97 -6.69 -12.62
N VAL A 5 4.39 -5.53 -12.30
CA VAL A 5 3.11 -5.53 -11.57
C VAL A 5 2.06 -6.27 -12.42
N PRO A 6 1.24 -7.16 -11.84
CA PRO A 6 1.02 -7.35 -10.39
C PRO A 6 1.84 -8.47 -9.73
N PHE A 7 2.88 -9.03 -10.38
CA PHE A 7 3.75 -10.05 -9.79
C PHE A 7 4.33 -9.58 -8.45
N CYS A 8 4.43 -10.50 -7.51
CA CYS A 8 5.03 -10.27 -6.21
C CYS A 8 5.72 -11.52 -5.66
N ASP A 9 6.70 -11.35 -4.81
CA ASP A 9 7.43 -12.43 -4.15
C ASP A 9 7.65 -12.17 -2.65
N VAL A 10 7.19 -11.01 -2.15
CA VAL A 10 7.29 -10.62 -0.74
C VAL A 10 5.96 -10.89 -0.03
N ILE A 11 5.96 -11.89 0.83
CA ILE A 11 4.82 -12.22 1.69
C ILE A 11 4.60 -11.18 2.81
N ARG A 12 3.38 -11.14 3.35
CA ARG A 12 3.00 -10.33 4.54
C ARG A 12 3.25 -8.83 4.42
N ARG A 13 3.55 -8.33 3.23
CA ARG A 13 3.75 -6.91 2.96
C ARG A 13 2.62 -6.39 2.08
N ALA A 14 1.90 -5.39 2.57
CA ALA A 14 0.97 -4.61 1.78
C ALA A 14 1.74 -3.49 1.07
N THR A 15 1.68 -3.45 -0.26
CA THR A 15 2.36 -2.44 -1.08
C THR A 15 1.38 -1.85 -2.09
N CYS A 16 1.72 -0.69 -2.66
CA CYS A 16 0.93 -0.17 -3.78
C CYS A 16 0.98 -1.17 -4.94
N ARG A 17 -0.20 -1.66 -5.32
CA ARG A 17 -0.40 -2.54 -6.47
C ARG A 17 -0.45 -1.72 -7.75
N ASP A 18 -1.20 -0.63 -7.72
CA ASP A 18 -1.27 0.34 -8.80
C ASP A 18 -1.40 1.76 -8.22
N ALA A 19 -1.72 2.74 -9.06
CA ALA A 19 -1.86 4.13 -8.62
C ALA A 19 -3.02 4.35 -7.63
N TYR A 20 -4.00 3.45 -7.58
CA TYR A 20 -5.27 3.66 -6.89
C TYR A 20 -5.60 2.55 -5.89
N SER A 21 -4.72 1.58 -5.70
CA SER A 21 -4.91 0.50 -4.73
C SER A 21 -3.59 -0.04 -4.18
N TYR A 22 -3.66 -0.57 -2.96
CA TYR A 22 -2.61 -1.42 -2.41
C TYR A 22 -3.08 -2.87 -2.31
N GLY A 23 -2.16 -3.78 -2.05
CA GLY A 23 -2.48 -5.20 -1.90
C GLY A 23 -1.35 -5.96 -1.23
N THR A 24 -1.63 -7.20 -0.85
CA THR A 24 -0.63 -8.12 -0.30
C THR A 24 -0.37 -9.24 -1.28
N CYS A 25 0.80 -9.88 -1.20
CA CYS A 25 1.09 -10.98 -2.10
C CYS A 25 0.29 -12.24 -1.73
N SER A 26 -0.48 -12.80 -2.68
CA SER A 26 -1.13 -14.09 -2.48
C SER A 26 -0.20 -15.20 -2.96
N ILE A 27 0.31 -15.97 -1.98
CA ILE A 27 1.14 -17.15 -2.21
C ILE A 27 0.55 -18.27 -1.37
N LEU A 28 0.27 -19.40 -1.99
CA LEU A 28 -0.25 -20.60 -1.34
C LEU A 28 0.77 -21.72 -1.39
N ARG A 29 0.61 -22.67 -0.48
CA ARG A 29 1.28 -23.96 -0.52
C ARG A 29 0.31 -25.00 -1.06
N TYR A 30 0.65 -25.61 -2.18
CA TYR A 30 -0.09 -26.70 -2.80
C TYR A 30 0.26 -28.05 -2.16
N HIS A 31 -0.66 -29.00 -2.28
CA HIS A 31 -0.43 -30.38 -1.86
C HIS A 31 0.46 -31.16 -2.85
N THR A 32 0.38 -30.80 -4.13
CA THR A 32 1.21 -31.34 -5.20
C THR A 32 2.16 -30.26 -5.73
N PRO A 33 3.31 -30.63 -6.31
CA PRO A 33 4.19 -29.65 -6.94
C PRO A 33 3.45 -28.89 -8.05
N VAL A 34 3.69 -27.58 -8.13
CA VAL A 34 3.26 -26.73 -9.25
C VAL A 34 3.95 -27.23 -10.54
N PRO A 35 3.31 -27.18 -11.73
CA PRO A 35 3.93 -27.52 -13.01
C PRO A 35 5.29 -26.84 -13.20
N ILE A 36 6.22 -27.45 -13.93
CA ILE A 36 7.62 -26.97 -13.95
C ILE A 36 7.75 -25.62 -14.65
N GLU A 37 6.93 -25.40 -15.67
CA GLU A 37 6.76 -24.17 -16.44
C GLU A 37 6.20 -23.00 -15.61
N ASP A 38 5.50 -23.31 -14.51
CA ASP A 38 4.73 -22.35 -13.70
C ASP A 38 5.38 -22.10 -12.32
N ARG A 39 6.65 -22.49 -12.14
CA ARG A 39 7.37 -22.32 -10.87
C ARG A 39 8.10 -20.97 -10.83
N PHE A 40 7.72 -20.15 -9.86
CA PHE A 40 8.30 -18.81 -9.66
C PHE A 40 9.30 -18.72 -8.51
N PHE A 41 9.38 -19.74 -7.65
CA PHE A 41 10.20 -19.72 -6.44
C PHE A 41 11.40 -20.66 -6.56
N THR A 42 12.60 -20.11 -6.34
CA THR A 42 13.84 -20.89 -6.20
C THR A 42 14.17 -21.25 -4.75
N LYS A 43 13.50 -20.59 -3.79
CA LYS A 43 13.60 -20.78 -2.34
C LYS A 43 12.20 -20.71 -1.73
N ASP A 44 11.99 -21.40 -0.62
CA ASP A 44 10.73 -21.31 0.11
C ASP A 44 10.45 -19.85 0.54
N PRO A 45 9.25 -19.31 0.22
CA PRO A 45 8.95 -17.91 0.48
C PRO A 45 8.55 -17.60 1.93
N PHE A 46 8.33 -18.62 2.78
CA PHE A 46 7.81 -18.46 4.15
C PHE A 46 8.84 -18.75 5.26
N GLY A 47 10.09 -19.09 4.92
CA GLY A 47 11.09 -19.63 5.85
C GLY A 47 10.73 -21.00 6.44
N THR A 48 9.94 -21.81 5.74
CA THR A 48 9.51 -23.15 6.18
C THR A 48 10.45 -24.26 5.71
N ARG A 49 10.15 -25.50 6.10
CA ARG A 49 10.88 -26.71 5.67
C ARG A 49 10.38 -27.27 4.33
N TYR A 50 9.34 -26.67 3.73
CA TYR A 50 8.75 -27.19 2.50
C TYR A 50 9.60 -26.83 1.28
N ASP A 51 9.57 -27.70 0.28
CA ASP A 51 10.30 -27.49 -0.98
C ASP A 51 9.62 -26.36 -1.80
N PRO A 52 10.39 -25.44 -2.43
CA PRO A 52 9.85 -24.32 -3.20
C PRO A 52 8.89 -24.73 -4.32
N ARG A 53 8.99 -25.95 -4.85
CA ARG A 53 8.12 -26.47 -5.92
C ARG A 53 6.65 -26.59 -5.51
N PHE A 54 6.34 -26.53 -4.22
CA PHE A 54 4.96 -26.57 -3.71
C PHE A 54 4.35 -25.17 -3.54
N PHE A 55 5.07 -24.10 -3.89
CA PHE A 55 4.56 -22.73 -3.74
C PHE A 55 4.25 -22.09 -5.08
N GLY A 56 3.14 -21.35 -5.11
CA GLY A 56 2.67 -20.61 -6.26
C GLY A 56 1.62 -19.57 -5.84
N GLY A 57 1.25 -18.71 -6.76
CA GLY A 57 0.07 -17.85 -6.64
C GLY A 57 -1.21 -18.68 -6.64
N GLU A 58 -2.26 -18.14 -6.03
CA GLU A 58 -3.51 -18.87 -5.76
C GLU A 58 -4.32 -19.31 -6.98
N ASP A 59 -4.09 -18.69 -8.14
CA ASP A 59 -4.95 -18.77 -9.31
C ASP A 59 -4.32 -19.60 -10.44
N PRO A 60 -4.83 -20.82 -10.73
CA PRO A 60 -4.31 -21.64 -11.81
C PRO A 60 -4.57 -21.04 -13.20
N PHE A 61 -5.53 -20.12 -13.37
CA PHE A 61 -5.73 -19.40 -14.64
C PHE A 61 -4.69 -18.29 -14.88
N LYS A 62 -3.83 -18.03 -13.89
CA LYS A 62 -2.65 -17.17 -14.02
C LYS A 62 -1.37 -17.99 -14.03
N ASP A 63 -1.46 -19.28 -14.37
CA ASP A 63 -0.33 -20.19 -14.38
C ASP A 63 0.41 -20.17 -13.03
N TYR A 64 -0.35 -20.10 -11.92
CA TYR A 64 0.19 -19.99 -10.56
C TYR A 64 1.14 -18.81 -10.34
N CYS A 65 1.06 -17.76 -11.15
CA CYS A 65 1.83 -16.52 -10.98
C CYS A 65 1.35 -15.80 -9.71
N PRO A 66 2.22 -15.61 -8.69
CA PRO A 66 1.87 -14.86 -7.49
C PRO A 66 1.59 -13.41 -7.82
N THR A 67 0.47 -12.88 -7.34
CA THR A 67 0.08 -11.49 -7.61
C THR A 67 -0.39 -10.78 -6.34
N LEU A 68 -0.28 -9.45 -6.35
CA LEU A 68 -0.86 -8.61 -5.31
C LEU A 68 -2.39 -8.71 -5.36
N TYR A 69 -2.99 -9.17 -4.26
CA TYR A 69 -4.44 -9.26 -4.06
C TYR A 69 -4.96 -8.11 -3.21
N TYR A 70 -6.23 -7.75 -3.40
CA TYR A 70 -6.90 -6.71 -2.65
C TYR A 70 -7.20 -7.17 -1.22
N VAL A 71 -6.78 -6.39 -0.23
CA VAL A 71 -7.13 -6.67 1.17
C VAL A 71 -8.37 -5.89 1.60
N LYS A 72 -9.15 -6.50 2.50
CA LYS A 72 -10.17 -5.82 3.32
C LYS A 72 -9.56 -5.60 4.71
N GLY A 73 -9.35 -4.35 5.11
CA GLY A 73 -8.93 -3.97 6.47
C GLY A 73 -7.43 -4.06 6.76
N LEU A 74 -6.61 -3.15 6.21
CA LEU A 74 -5.32 -2.88 6.84
C LEU A 74 -5.57 -2.29 8.23
N GLY A 75 -5.29 -3.09 9.26
CA GLY A 75 -5.70 -2.80 10.63
C GLY A 75 -7.18 -3.12 10.80
N SER A 76 -7.48 -4.00 11.75
CA SER A 76 -8.80 -4.52 12.10
C SER A 76 -9.88 -3.49 12.44
N ASP A 77 -9.60 -2.18 12.34
CA ASP A 77 -10.40 -1.18 13.05
C ASP A 77 -11.63 -0.71 12.27
N TYR A 78 -11.64 -0.77 10.93
CA TYR A 78 -12.78 -0.25 10.16
C TYR A 78 -13.09 -0.95 8.82
N GLU A 79 -12.45 -2.07 8.51
CA GLU A 79 -12.85 -2.94 7.38
C GLU A 79 -12.87 -2.31 5.97
N ALA A 80 -12.23 -1.16 5.74
CA ALA A 80 -12.16 -0.59 4.40
C ALA A 80 -11.40 -1.49 3.42
N THR A 81 -11.84 -1.46 2.16
CA THR A 81 -11.08 -2.11 1.08
C THR A 81 -9.80 -1.34 0.78
N SER A 82 -8.90 -1.99 0.07
CA SER A 82 -7.63 -1.40 -0.37
C SER A 82 -7.72 -0.46 -1.57
N PHE A 83 -8.93 -0.14 -2.04
CA PHE A 83 -9.16 0.79 -3.13
C PHE A 83 -9.28 2.23 -2.63
N CYS A 84 -8.43 3.11 -3.13
CA CYS A 84 -8.36 4.49 -2.67
C CYS A 84 -9.55 5.34 -3.13
N THR A 85 -10.17 4.98 -4.26
CA THR A 85 -11.24 5.75 -4.90
C THR A 85 -12.66 5.29 -4.56
N HIS A 86 -12.79 4.20 -3.82
CA HIS A 86 -14.07 3.63 -3.41
C HIS A 86 -14.77 4.52 -2.37
N LYS A 87 -16.02 4.89 -2.64
CA LYS A 87 -16.76 5.89 -1.83
C LYS A 87 -17.14 5.34 -0.47
N GLU A 88 -17.41 4.05 -0.36
CA GLU A 88 -17.74 3.36 0.88
C GLU A 88 -16.62 3.49 1.93
N ASN A 89 -15.36 3.53 1.49
CA ASN A 89 -14.20 3.64 2.38
C ASN A 89 -14.13 5.00 3.10
N ILE A 90 -14.78 6.05 2.56
CA ILE A 90 -14.87 7.35 3.21
C ILE A 90 -15.60 7.21 4.56
N ALA A 91 -16.80 6.64 4.54
CA ALA A 91 -17.61 6.48 5.75
C ALA A 91 -16.98 5.48 6.73
N LEU A 92 -16.39 4.39 6.21
CA LEU A 92 -15.71 3.40 7.04
C LEU A 92 -14.52 4.02 7.78
N SER A 93 -13.69 4.82 7.09
CA SER A 93 -12.52 5.47 7.70
C SER A 93 -12.84 6.46 8.82
N HIS A 94 -14.09 6.94 8.88
CA HIS A 94 -14.57 7.81 9.96
C HIS A 94 -15.16 7.03 11.14
N LYS A 95 -15.61 5.78 10.92
CA LYS A 95 -16.26 4.96 11.94
C LYS A 95 -15.29 4.25 12.88
N GLY A 96 -14.08 3.94 12.42
CA GLY A 96 -13.07 3.27 13.24
C GLY A 96 -11.73 3.99 13.27
N THR A 97 -10.74 3.33 13.87
CA THR A 97 -9.43 3.93 14.13
C THR A 97 -8.57 3.98 12.86
N ASN A 98 -8.54 5.14 12.21
CA ASN A 98 -7.73 5.36 11.03
C ASN A 98 -6.26 5.71 11.37
N ARG A 99 -5.49 4.72 11.83
CA ARG A 99 -4.10 4.90 12.31
C ARG A 99 -3.13 5.41 11.24
N TYR A 100 -3.37 5.10 9.97
CA TYR A 100 -2.55 5.56 8.84
C TYR A 100 -3.00 6.90 8.26
N TYR A 101 -4.01 7.54 8.86
CA TYR A 101 -4.59 8.80 8.36
C TYR A 101 -5.00 8.71 6.88
N GLN A 102 -5.51 7.54 6.48
CA GLN A 102 -5.92 7.30 5.11
C GLN A 102 -7.07 8.25 4.74
N THR A 103 -7.03 8.81 3.54
CA THR A 103 -8.11 9.65 3.03
C THR A 103 -8.57 9.13 1.66
N TYR A 104 -9.83 8.71 1.60
CA TYR A 104 -10.43 8.06 0.42
C TYR A 104 -11.27 9.03 -0.41
N GLY A 105 -11.41 8.78 -1.71
CA GLY A 105 -12.26 9.56 -2.60
C GLY A 105 -11.77 9.60 -4.04
N PRO A 106 -12.48 10.29 -4.94
CA PRO A 106 -12.19 10.27 -6.38
C PRO A 106 -10.76 10.71 -6.75
N ASN A 107 -10.17 11.59 -5.95
CA ASN A 107 -8.79 12.07 -6.12
C ASN A 107 -7.84 11.42 -5.09
N SER A 108 -8.09 10.18 -4.67
CA SER A 108 -7.16 9.46 -3.79
C SER A 108 -6.30 8.49 -4.57
N MET A 109 -5.05 8.35 -4.12
CA MET A 109 -4.06 7.46 -4.71
C MET A 109 -3.40 6.61 -3.64
N CYS A 110 -2.74 5.53 -4.06
CA CYS A 110 -1.84 4.80 -3.18
C CYS A 110 -0.52 5.56 -3.03
N VAL A 111 -0.08 5.73 -1.79
CA VAL A 111 1.20 6.35 -1.43
C VAL A 111 2.11 5.31 -0.81
N THR A 112 3.32 5.19 -1.35
CA THR A 112 4.33 4.26 -0.86
C THR A 112 5.00 4.78 0.40
N HIS A 113 5.08 3.94 1.43
CA HIS A 113 5.76 4.27 2.67
C HIS A 113 7.25 3.93 2.58
N ARG A 114 8.04 4.53 3.46
CA ARG A 114 9.42 4.13 3.73
C ARG A 114 9.64 3.98 5.22
N GLY A 115 10.18 2.83 5.62
CA GLY A 115 10.43 2.48 7.02
C GLY A 115 9.15 2.35 7.85
N ASP A 116 9.34 2.28 9.17
CA ASP A 116 8.26 2.19 10.14
C ASP A 116 7.60 3.55 10.40
N TRP A 117 6.27 3.53 10.47
CA TRP A 117 5.48 4.68 10.91
C TRP A 117 5.09 4.54 12.38
N THR A 118 4.88 5.67 13.04
CA THR A 118 4.40 5.72 14.42
C THR A 118 3.14 6.54 14.52
N TYR A 119 2.12 5.95 15.14
CA TYR A 119 0.86 6.61 15.48
C TYR A 119 0.82 6.83 16.99
N THR A 120 0.55 8.06 17.42
CA THR A 120 0.47 8.42 18.84
C THR A 120 -0.92 8.96 19.16
N ASP A 121 -1.55 8.36 20.17
CA ASP A 121 -2.69 8.91 20.88
C ASP A 121 -2.31 9.09 22.37
N ARG A 122 -3.02 8.45 23.31
CA ARG A 122 -2.56 8.23 24.69
C ARG A 122 -1.33 7.33 24.77
N HIS A 123 -1.12 6.46 23.77
CA HIS A 123 0.01 5.56 23.65
C HIS A 123 0.71 5.73 22.30
N VAL A 124 1.96 5.30 22.24
CA VAL A 124 2.74 5.27 20.99
C VAL A 124 2.66 3.86 20.40
N TYR A 125 2.19 3.77 19.17
CA TYR A 125 2.07 2.54 18.40
C TYR A 125 3.07 2.57 17.24
N SER A 126 3.91 1.55 17.11
CA SER A 126 4.58 1.26 15.85
C SER A 126 3.60 0.58 14.91
N LEU A 127 3.47 1.08 13.69
CA LEU A 127 2.54 0.56 12.69
C LEU A 127 3.14 -0.61 11.88
N GLY A 128 4.43 -0.91 12.07
CA GLY A 128 5.14 -2.07 11.53
C GLY A 128 5.44 -2.00 10.02
N GLU A 129 6.54 -2.64 9.61
CA GLU A 129 7.06 -2.57 8.24
C GLU A 129 6.22 -3.31 7.19
N ASN A 130 5.21 -4.05 7.64
CA ASN A 130 4.35 -4.87 6.80
C ASN A 130 3.36 -4.04 5.99
N VAL A 131 3.09 -2.79 6.38
CA VAL A 131 2.29 -1.87 5.57
C VAL A 131 3.23 -0.86 4.93
N GLN A 132 3.31 -0.89 3.59
CA GLN A 132 4.13 0.00 2.78
C GLN A 132 3.34 0.74 1.71
N GLY A 133 2.01 0.71 1.79
CA GLY A 133 1.10 1.41 0.90
C GLY A 133 -0.19 1.77 1.63
N SER A 134 -0.63 3.01 1.48
CA SER A 134 -1.92 3.48 2.01
C SER A 134 -2.55 4.53 1.11
N CYS A 135 -3.85 4.75 1.27
CA CYS A 135 -4.64 5.64 0.43
C CYS A 135 -4.68 7.08 0.95
N HIS A 136 -4.35 8.05 0.09
CA HIS A 136 -4.41 9.47 0.42
C HIS A 136 -4.97 10.29 -0.74
N LYS A 137 -5.92 11.19 -0.43
CA LYS A 137 -6.38 12.26 -1.33
C LYS A 137 -5.19 13.11 -1.71
N HIS A 138 -5.19 13.57 -2.95
CA HIS A 138 -4.21 14.53 -3.44
C HIS A 138 -4.84 15.79 -3.97
N LYS A 139 -4.06 16.86 -3.95
CA LYS A 139 -4.36 18.14 -4.60
C LYS A 139 -3.15 18.59 -5.38
N CYS A 140 -3.37 18.85 -6.66
CA CYS A 140 -2.38 19.44 -7.55
C CYS A 140 -2.36 20.96 -7.42
N HIS A 141 -1.17 21.54 -7.45
CA HIS A 141 -0.96 22.97 -7.37
C HIS A 141 -0.41 23.52 -8.69
N ARG A 142 -0.57 24.83 -8.89
CA ARG A 142 -0.17 25.51 -10.13
C ARG A 142 1.35 25.57 -10.32
N ASP A 143 2.10 25.47 -9.24
CA ASP A 143 3.57 25.45 -9.24
C ASP A 143 4.16 24.07 -9.59
N GLY A 144 3.32 23.10 -9.95
CA GLY A 144 3.74 21.74 -10.29
C GLY A 144 3.98 20.85 -9.07
N THR A 145 3.60 21.29 -7.87
CA THR A 145 3.66 20.45 -6.65
C THR A 145 2.35 19.72 -6.40
N LEU A 146 2.40 18.71 -5.53
CA LEU A 146 1.26 17.91 -5.11
C LEU A 146 1.21 17.82 -3.59
N SER A 147 0.07 18.13 -2.98
CA SER A 147 -0.18 17.85 -1.56
C SER A 147 -0.93 16.54 -1.41
N LEU A 148 -0.49 15.71 -0.47
CA LEU A 148 -1.17 14.50 -0.01
C LEU A 148 -1.84 14.78 1.33
N TYR A 149 -3.11 14.43 1.46
CA TYR A 149 -3.88 14.64 2.68
C TYR A 149 -3.76 13.44 3.64
N PHE A 150 -3.33 13.76 4.85
CA PHE A 150 -3.28 12.88 6.00
C PHE A 150 -4.27 13.44 7.03
N LYS A 151 -5.53 12.99 6.95
CA LYS A 151 -6.68 13.67 7.55
C LYS A 151 -6.69 15.16 7.16
N ASP A 152 -6.62 16.06 8.14
CA ASP A 152 -6.65 17.52 7.94
C ASP A 152 -5.28 18.12 7.63
N SER A 153 -4.22 17.35 7.85
CA SER A 153 -2.85 17.75 7.54
C SER A 153 -2.47 17.42 6.10
N THR A 154 -1.45 18.10 5.58
CA THR A 154 -0.92 17.83 4.24
C THR A 154 0.59 17.59 4.25
N VAL A 155 1.03 16.70 3.37
CA VAL A 155 2.46 16.44 3.08
C VAL A 155 2.70 16.77 1.63
N ASN A 156 3.70 17.61 1.35
CA ASN A 156 3.95 18.12 0.01
C ASN A 156 5.03 17.31 -0.71
N CYS A 157 4.74 17.01 -1.98
CA CYS A 157 5.64 16.36 -2.91
C CYS A 157 5.98 17.30 -4.05
N THR A 158 7.27 17.45 -4.32
CA THR A 158 7.81 18.30 -5.39
C THR A 158 8.38 17.50 -6.56
N LYS A 159 8.83 16.26 -6.31
CA LYS A 159 9.45 15.42 -7.33
C LYS A 159 9.24 13.93 -7.04
N LYS A 160 9.05 13.15 -8.11
CA LYS A 160 8.94 11.68 -8.06
C LYS A 160 10.14 11.06 -7.35
N GLY A 161 9.87 10.09 -6.48
CA GLY A 161 10.89 9.25 -5.85
C GLY A 161 11.63 9.90 -4.69
N VAL A 162 11.38 11.18 -4.41
CA VAL A 162 11.97 11.88 -3.26
C VAL A 162 11.31 11.38 -1.98
N PRO A 163 12.07 10.88 -1.00
CA PRO A 163 11.53 10.58 0.32
C PRO A 163 11.16 11.85 1.07
N VAL A 164 9.99 11.87 1.70
CA VAL A 164 9.53 12.99 2.53
C VAL A 164 9.13 12.47 3.90
N ARG A 165 9.91 12.86 4.91
CA ARG A 165 9.55 12.64 6.31
C ARG A 165 8.47 13.63 6.70
N PHE A 166 7.51 13.16 7.48
CA PHE A 166 6.42 13.98 7.96
C PHE A 166 6.08 13.62 9.40
N ASN A 167 5.56 14.62 10.10
CA ASN A 167 5.00 14.49 11.43
C ASN A 167 3.76 15.38 11.45
N VAL A 168 2.58 14.76 11.38
CA VAL A 168 1.29 15.41 11.18
C VAL A 168 0.34 15.09 12.32
N THR A 169 -0.65 15.95 12.53
CA THR A 169 -1.64 15.79 13.60
C THR A 169 -3.02 16.23 13.12
N ASP A 170 -4.06 15.62 13.69
CA ASP A 170 -5.45 16.08 13.57
C ASP A 170 -5.93 16.84 14.83
N GLY A 171 -4.99 17.29 15.66
CA GLY A 171 -5.25 17.96 16.94
C GLY A 171 -5.43 17.00 18.13
N SER A 172 -5.78 15.74 17.88
CA SER A 172 -6.01 14.73 18.93
C SER A 172 -4.98 13.60 18.93
N THR A 173 -4.51 13.25 17.74
CA THR A 173 -3.57 12.16 17.48
C THR A 173 -2.44 12.67 16.61
N ARG A 174 -1.38 11.89 16.49
CA ARG A 174 -0.20 12.26 15.69
C ARG A 174 0.26 11.06 14.88
N LEU A 175 0.65 11.31 13.63
CA LEU A 175 1.25 10.32 12.75
C LEU A 175 2.60 10.82 12.28
N ASN A 176 3.62 10.00 12.46
CA ASN A 176 4.97 10.26 12.00
C ASN A 176 5.43 9.12 11.08
N GLY A 177 6.06 9.48 9.98
CA GLY A 177 6.49 8.52 8.97
C GLY A 177 7.31 9.15 7.86
N GLU A 178 7.59 8.35 6.84
CA GLU A 178 8.24 8.79 5.61
C GLU A 178 7.49 8.17 4.42
N ILE A 179 7.22 8.99 3.39
CA ILE A 179 6.66 8.54 2.12
C ILE A 179 7.69 8.65 1.01
N VAL A 180 7.47 7.92 -0.08
CA VAL A 180 8.14 8.16 -1.36
C VAL A 180 7.18 8.91 -2.26
N CYS A 181 7.59 10.11 -2.72
CA CYS A 181 6.72 10.93 -3.54
C CYS A 181 6.33 10.24 -4.87
N PRO A 182 5.04 10.27 -5.23
CA PRO A 182 4.54 9.62 -6.44
C PRO A 182 4.99 10.38 -7.69
N ASN A 183 4.70 9.82 -8.86
CA ASN A 183 4.90 10.53 -10.13
C ASN A 183 3.89 11.67 -10.26
N ILE A 184 4.25 12.88 -9.86
CA ILE A 184 3.34 14.05 -9.87
C ILE A 184 2.70 14.25 -11.25
N ASN A 185 3.46 14.12 -12.34
CA ASN A 185 2.95 14.30 -13.71
C ASN A 185 1.89 13.27 -14.12
N MET A 186 1.82 12.12 -13.44
CA MET A 186 0.77 11.12 -13.67
C MET A 186 -0.59 11.60 -13.15
N PHE A 187 -0.60 12.42 -12.11
CA PHE A 187 -1.81 12.87 -11.42
C PHE A 187 -2.14 14.34 -11.69
N CYS A 188 -1.12 15.16 -11.84
CA CYS A 188 -1.21 16.58 -12.09
C CYS A 188 -0.86 16.86 -13.54
N LYS A 189 -1.86 17.30 -14.31
CA LYS A 189 -1.59 17.98 -15.58
C LYS A 189 -1.04 19.35 -15.25
N VAL A 190 0.28 19.52 -15.33
CA VAL A 190 0.86 20.87 -15.39
C VAL A 190 0.33 21.47 -16.68
N LYS A 191 -0.52 22.49 -16.59
CA LYS A 191 -0.82 23.31 -17.77
C LYS A 191 0.51 23.95 -18.17
N ALA A 192 0.97 23.63 -19.38
CA ALA A 192 2.05 24.38 -20.02
C ALA A 192 1.68 25.86 -20.13
#